data_AF-A0A6A5VMA3-F1
#
_entry.id   AF-A0A6A5VMA3-F1
#
_cell.length_a   1.000
_cell.length_b   1.000
_cell.length_c   1.000
_cell.angle_alpha   90.00
_cell.angle_beta   90.00
_cell.angle_gamma   90.00
#
_symmetry.space_group_name_H-M   'P 1'
#
loop_
_entity.id
_entity.type
_entity.pdbx_description
1 polymer ?
#
loop_
_entity_poly.entity_id
_entity_poly.type
_entity_poly.pdbx_seq_one_letter_code
_entity_poly.pdbx_strand_id
1 'polypeptide(L)'
;MISQAPQIRSLYRRILRELPSPGPLAPSTRSASTPPKFRSTSHQKLSAPSSIQKRIRYSFANPNGANESSQIAQAEQFVQYVQAQRMYATLIERYNPGMGMSEEERVRLSARRVGVDLPTEFKKGEQ
;
A
#
# COMPACT_ATOMS: atom_id res chain seq x y z
N MET A 1 11.47 -37.18 8.12
CA MET A 1 11.55 -35.86 7.46
C MET A 1 10.19 -35.18 7.63
N ILE A 2 10.09 -34.13 8.46
CA ILE A 2 8.83 -33.39 8.65
C ILE A 2 8.54 -32.60 7.36
N SER A 3 7.32 -32.68 6.85
CA SER A 3 6.93 -31.91 5.65
C SER A 3 6.87 -30.42 5.97
N GLN A 4 7.59 -29.59 5.20
CA GLN A 4 7.62 -28.13 5.34
C GLN A 4 6.46 -27.43 4.60
N ALA A 5 5.67 -28.18 3.84
CA ALA A 5 4.54 -27.68 3.07
C ALA A 5 3.52 -26.83 3.88
N PRO A 6 3.10 -27.18 5.12
CA PRO A 6 2.19 -26.35 5.89
C PRO A 6 2.82 -25.01 6.32
N GLN A 7 4.11 -24.99 6.63
CA GLN A 7 4.85 -23.76 6.99
C GLN A 7 4.98 -22.82 5.79
N ILE A 8 5.31 -23.35 4.61
CA ILE A 8 5.40 -22.55 3.39
C ILE A 8 4.04 -21.92 3.05
N ARG A 9 2.95 -22.68 3.21
CA ARG A 9 1.58 -22.17 2.99
C ARG A 9 1.20 -21.07 3.98
N SER A 10 1.59 -21.19 5.25
CA SER A 10 1.28 -20.17 6.27
C SER A 10 2.06 -18.88 5.99
N LEU A 11 3.35 -18.97 5.61
CA LEU A 11 4.17 -17.83 5.22
C LEU A 11 3.63 -17.13 3.97
N TYR A 12 3.28 -17.88 2.93
CA TYR A 12 2.65 -17.33 1.72
C TYR A 12 1.39 -16.53 2.06
N ARG A 13 0.50 -17.10 2.89
CA ARG A 13 -0.73 -16.41 3.32
C ARG A 13 -0.44 -15.16 4.15
N ARG A 14 0.60 -15.18 4.99
CA ARG A 14 1.02 -14.03 5.78
C ARG A 14 1.50 -12.90 4.86
N ILE A 15 2.36 -13.19 3.89
CA ILE A 15 2.81 -12.20 2.88
C ILE A 15 1.61 -11.59 2.15
N LEU A 16 0.67 -12.42 1.68
CA LEU A 16 -0.50 -11.94 0.97
C LEU A 16 -1.43 -11.03 1.80
N ARG A 17 -1.44 -11.19 3.12
CA ARG A 17 -2.22 -10.33 4.03
C ARG A 17 -1.57 -8.97 4.27
N GLU A 18 -0.23 -8.91 4.22
CA GLU A 18 0.54 -7.69 4.44
C GLU A 18 0.66 -6.83 3.18
N LEU A 19 0.42 -7.41 2.00
CA LEU A 19 0.35 -6.62 0.77
C LEU A 19 -0.77 -5.57 0.90
N PRO A 20 -0.53 -4.33 0.47
CA PRO A 20 -1.59 -3.33 0.35
C PRO A 20 -2.70 -3.92 -0.52
N SER A 21 -3.79 -4.35 0.12
CA SER A 21 -5.02 -4.53 -0.62
C SER A 21 -5.39 -3.14 -1.12
N PRO A 22 -5.80 -2.97 -2.38
CA PRO A 22 -6.59 -1.82 -2.76
C PRO A 22 -7.90 -1.90 -1.95
N GLY A 23 -7.84 -1.46 -0.70
CA GLY A 23 -8.97 -1.01 0.07
C GLY A 23 -9.35 0.36 -0.50
N PRO A 24 -10.64 0.71 -0.46
CA PRO A 24 -11.07 1.98 -1.01
C PRO A 24 -10.31 3.08 -0.27
N LEU A 25 -9.47 3.82 -0.99
CA LEU A 25 -8.72 5.00 -0.52
C LEU A 25 -9.66 6.18 -0.14
N ALA A 26 -10.94 5.91 0.06
CA ALA A 26 -11.93 6.84 0.57
C ALA A 26 -12.72 6.11 1.66
N PRO A 27 -13.09 6.79 2.76
CA PRO A 27 -14.20 6.30 3.57
C PRO A 27 -15.36 6.09 2.60
N SER A 28 -15.73 4.82 2.38
CA SER A 28 -16.98 4.49 1.71
C SER A 28 -18.07 4.95 2.66
N THR A 29 -18.40 6.25 2.59
CA THR A 29 -19.75 6.68 2.82
C THR A 29 -20.58 5.76 1.94
N ARG A 30 -21.42 4.95 2.58
CA ARG A 30 -22.28 3.97 1.90
C ARG A 30 -23.35 4.75 1.15
N SER A 31 -22.96 5.47 0.10
CA SER A 31 -23.91 6.08 -0.81
C SER A 31 -24.35 5.01 -1.79
N ALA A 32 -25.65 4.78 -1.86
CA ALA A 32 -26.27 3.84 -2.79
C ALA A 32 -26.02 4.17 -4.28
N SER A 33 -25.31 5.26 -4.59
CA SER A 33 -25.06 5.77 -5.93
C SER A 33 -23.75 5.32 -6.60
N THR A 34 -22.86 4.57 -5.92
CA THR A 34 -21.63 4.09 -6.57
C THR A 34 -21.93 2.92 -7.53
N PRO A 35 -21.61 3.04 -8.84
CA PRO A 35 -21.91 1.99 -9.79
C PRO A 35 -21.16 0.68 -9.47
N PRO A 36 -21.79 -0.49 -9.71
CA PRO A 36 -21.31 -1.80 -9.27
C PRO A 36 -19.95 -2.21 -9.86
N LYS A 37 -19.49 -1.53 -10.93
CA LYS A 37 -18.19 -1.79 -11.58
C LYS A 37 -16.97 -1.45 -10.72
N PHE A 38 -17.13 -0.59 -9.70
CA PHE A 38 -16.07 -0.26 -8.74
C PHE A 38 -16.19 -1.01 -7.41
N ARG A 39 -17.21 -1.86 -7.27
CA ARG A 39 -17.37 -2.72 -6.09
C ARG A 39 -16.50 -3.96 -6.27
N SER A 40 -15.23 -3.88 -5.85
CA SER A 40 -14.38 -5.08 -5.75
C SER A 40 -15.00 -6.02 -4.72
N THR A 41 -15.71 -7.05 -5.20
CA THR A 41 -16.25 -8.10 -4.34
C THR A 41 -15.08 -8.98 -3.88
N SER A 42 -15.15 -9.50 -2.65
CA SER A 42 -14.15 -10.43 -2.11
C SER A 42 -13.86 -11.61 -3.05
N HIS A 43 -14.86 -12.04 -3.83
CA HIS A 43 -14.74 -13.12 -4.81
C HIS A 43 -13.94 -12.73 -6.07
N GLN A 44 -13.95 -11.45 -6.49
CA GLN A 44 -13.14 -10.98 -7.62
C GLN A 44 -11.63 -11.02 -7.33
N LYS A 45 -11.26 -10.94 -6.04
CA LYS A 45 -9.85 -11.08 -5.59
C LYS A 45 -9.31 -12.50 -5.77
N LEU A 46 -10.18 -13.50 -5.83
CA LEU A 46 -9.80 -14.90 -6.04
C LEU A 46 -9.74 -15.26 -7.54
N SER A 47 -10.54 -14.61 -8.39
CA SER A 47 -10.60 -14.91 -9.82
C SER A 47 -9.50 -14.23 -10.65
N ALA A 48 -8.94 -13.10 -10.21
CA ALA A 48 -7.91 -12.37 -10.93
C ALA A 48 -6.73 -11.96 -10.03
N PRO A 49 -5.70 -12.81 -9.87
CA PRO A 49 -4.53 -12.45 -9.06
C PRO A 49 -3.72 -11.32 -9.74
N SER A 50 -3.25 -10.35 -8.95
CA SER A 50 -2.40 -9.27 -9.44
C SER A 50 -1.04 -9.80 -9.95
N SER A 51 -0.33 -9.00 -10.76
CA SER A 51 1.00 -9.36 -11.27
C SER A 51 1.98 -9.71 -10.14
N ILE A 52 1.95 -8.95 -9.05
CA ILE A 52 2.77 -9.23 -7.87
C ILE A 52 2.37 -10.53 -7.15
N GLN A 53 1.07 -10.80 -7.02
CA GLN A 53 0.59 -12.07 -6.45
C GLN A 53 1.00 -13.27 -7.31
N LYS A 54 0.95 -13.14 -8.65
CA LYS A 54 1.44 -14.16 -9.58
C LYS A 54 2.93 -14.40 -9.41
N ARG A 55 3.73 -13.33 -9.31
CA ARG A 55 5.19 -13.42 -9.12
C ARG A 55 5.55 -14.08 -7.78
N ILE A 56 4.91 -13.68 -6.69
CA ILE A 56 5.10 -14.30 -5.37
C ILE A 56 4.72 -15.77 -5.43
N ARG A 57 3.57 -16.12 -6.03
CA ARG A 57 3.18 -17.53 -6.19
C ARG A 57 4.24 -18.32 -6.96
N TYR A 58 4.77 -17.76 -8.05
CA TYR A 58 5.81 -18.41 -8.85
C TYR A 58 7.09 -18.67 -8.04
N SER A 59 7.55 -17.71 -7.22
CA SER A 59 8.76 -17.90 -6.41
C SER A 59 8.62 -18.98 -5.35
N PHE A 60 7.42 -19.19 -4.81
CA PHE A 60 7.15 -20.29 -3.86
C PHE A 60 6.92 -21.64 -4.55
N ALA A 61 6.41 -21.65 -5.79
CA ALA A 61 6.16 -22.89 -6.54
C ALA A 61 7.43 -23.43 -7.22
N ASN A 62 8.34 -22.54 -7.63
CA ASN A 62 9.59 -22.88 -8.32
C ASN A 62 10.79 -22.40 -7.48
N PRO A 63 11.20 -23.16 -6.46
CA PRO A 63 12.40 -22.87 -5.69
C PRO A 63 13.64 -22.95 -6.60
N ASN A 64 14.45 -21.89 -6.66
CA ASN A 64 15.65 -21.81 -7.53
C ASN A 64 16.83 -22.64 -6.99
N GLY A 65 16.65 -23.94 -6.76
CA GLY A 65 17.71 -24.87 -6.34
C GLY A 65 18.40 -24.58 -5.00
N ALA A 66 18.05 -23.47 -4.33
CA ALA A 66 18.56 -23.12 -3.01
C ALA A 66 17.94 -24.02 -1.93
N ASN A 67 18.68 -24.24 -0.84
CA ASN A 67 18.21 -25.01 0.31
C ASN A 67 16.82 -24.54 0.78
N GLU A 68 15.89 -25.47 1.00
CA GLU A 68 14.51 -25.14 1.40
C GLU A 68 14.48 -24.31 2.71
N SER A 69 15.40 -24.62 3.64
CA SER A 69 15.57 -23.87 4.89
C SER A 69 15.99 -22.41 4.69
N SER A 70 16.88 -22.13 3.73
CA SER A 70 17.31 -20.75 3.47
C SER A 70 16.21 -19.93 2.78
N GLN A 71 15.39 -20.56 1.94
CA GLN A 71 14.22 -19.92 1.33
C GLN A 71 13.14 -19.59 2.36
N ILE A 72 12.90 -20.49 3.32
CA ILE A 72 11.98 -20.24 4.43
C ILE A 72 12.47 -19.04 5.25
N ALA A 73 13.75 -19.00 5.61
CA ALA A 73 14.34 -17.86 6.34
C ALA A 73 14.23 -16.55 5.55
N GLN A 74 14.47 -16.58 4.24
CA GLN A 74 14.32 -15.42 3.37
C GLN A 74 12.86 -14.94 3.32
N ALA A 75 11.90 -15.85 3.24
CA ALA A 75 10.48 -15.52 3.25
C ALA A 75 10.06 -14.88 4.59
N GLU A 76 10.58 -15.38 5.72
CA GLU A 76 10.35 -14.79 7.04
C GLU A 76 10.91 -13.38 7.16
N GLN A 77 12.13 -13.16 6.68
CA GLN A 77 12.75 -11.84 6.63
C GLN A 77 11.94 -10.87 5.75
N PHE A 78 11.42 -11.36 4.62
CA PHE A 78 10.58 -10.56 3.73
C PHE A 78 9.27 -10.14 4.41
N VAL A 79 8.64 -11.04 5.18
CA VAL A 79 7.45 -10.69 5.98
C VAL A 79 7.75 -9.56 6.94
N GLN A 80 8.86 -9.64 7.68
CA GLN A 80 9.27 -8.58 8.62
C GLN A 80 9.49 -7.25 7.91
N TYR A 81 10.15 -7.27 6.74
CA TYR A 81 10.37 -6.09 5.92
C TYR A 81 9.06 -5.42 5.48
N VAL A 82 8.09 -6.19 4.98
CA VAL A 82 6.78 -5.63 4.54
C VAL A 82 6.01 -5.04 5.73
N GLN A 83 6.04 -5.70 6.89
CA GLN A 83 5.44 -5.17 8.12
C GLN A 83 6.08 -3.83 8.53
N ALA A 84 7.41 -3.76 8.50
CA ALA A 84 8.15 -2.53 8.77
C ALA A 84 7.82 -1.42 7.76
N GLN A 85 7.71 -1.75 6.46
CA GLN A 85 7.37 -0.78 5.41
C GLN A 85 5.98 -0.17 5.62
N ARG A 86 5.00 -0.96 6.06
CA ARG A 86 3.66 -0.46 6.39
C ARG A 86 3.68 0.48 7.59
N MET A 87 4.41 0.10 8.64
CA MET A 87 4.58 0.95 9.82
C MET A 87 5.28 2.27 9.44
N TYR A 88 6.32 2.20 8.62
CA TYR A 88 7.03 3.37 8.10
C TYR A 88 6.10 4.32 7.34
N ALA A 89 5.28 3.79 6.41
CA ALA A 89 4.29 4.59 5.70
C ALA A 89 3.30 5.27 6.67
N THR A 90 2.82 4.54 7.68
CA THR A 90 1.92 5.07 8.70
C THR A 90 2.58 6.19 9.54
N LEU A 91 3.86 6.03 9.87
CA LEU A 91 4.62 7.03 10.62
C LEU A 91 4.85 8.29 9.78
N ILE A 92 5.17 8.16 8.50
CA ILE A 92 5.31 9.31 7.60
C ILE A 92 4.01 10.10 7.54
N GLU A 93 2.87 9.43 7.31
CA GLU A 93 1.58 10.11 7.21
C GLU A 93 1.21 10.87 8.48
N ARG A 94 1.55 10.31 9.67
CA ARG A 94 1.24 10.94 10.96
C ARG A 94 2.14 12.12 11.27
N TYR A 95 3.45 11.96 11.06
CA TYR A 95 4.44 12.95 11.50
C TYR A 95 4.81 13.95 10.41
N ASN A 96 4.43 13.69 9.16
CA ASN A 96 4.61 14.60 8.04
C ASN A 96 3.28 14.85 7.28
N PRO A 97 2.27 15.44 7.94
CA PRO A 97 0.98 15.74 7.31
C PRO A 97 1.09 16.79 6.18
N GLY A 98 2.20 17.52 6.12
CA GLY A 98 2.50 18.50 5.08
C GLY A 98 3.30 17.94 3.90
N MET A 99 3.60 16.63 3.85
CA MET A 99 4.43 16.04 2.79
C MET A 99 3.85 16.24 1.38
N GLY A 100 2.52 16.25 1.26
CA GLY A 100 1.82 16.47 -0.01
C GLY A 100 1.41 17.92 -0.27
N MET A 101 1.76 18.85 0.61
CA MET A 101 1.34 20.26 0.51
C MET A 101 2.45 21.08 -0.14
N SER A 102 2.13 21.77 -1.22
CA SER A 102 3.09 22.69 -1.83
C SER A 102 3.37 23.87 -0.89
N GLU A 103 4.49 24.57 -1.11
CA GLU A 103 4.84 25.73 -0.28
C GLU A 103 3.76 26.81 -0.35
N GLU A 104 3.18 27.03 -1.53
CA GLU A 104 2.09 27.98 -1.76
C GLU A 104 0.83 27.61 -0.97
N GLU A 105 0.46 26.32 -0.91
CA GLU A 105 -0.67 25.84 -0.11
C GLU A 105 -0.43 26.00 1.40
N ARG A 106 0.81 25.80 1.86
CA ARG A 106 1.20 26.04 3.27
C ARG A 106 1.08 27.52 3.64
N VAL A 107 1.55 28.43 2.78
CA VAL A 107 1.44 29.87 3.01
C VAL A 107 -0.04 30.29 3.03
N ARG A 108 -0.85 29.79 2.09
CA ARG A 108 -2.29 30.10 2.03
C ARG A 108 -3.06 29.64 3.26
N LEU A 109 -2.83 28.43 3.76
CA LEU A 109 -3.48 27.94 4.98
C LEU A 109 -3.03 28.69 6.23
N SER A 110 -1.77 29.11 6.27
CA SER A 110 -1.24 29.94 7.36
C SER A 110 -1.86 31.34 7.33
N ALA A 111 -1.99 31.96 6.15
CA ALA A 111 -2.67 33.25 5.97
C ALA A 111 -4.14 33.19 6.43
N ARG A 112 -4.87 32.15 6.00
CA ARG A 112 -6.26 31.90 6.45
C ARG A 112 -6.37 31.75 7.97
N ARG A 113 -5.38 31.14 8.62
CA ARG A 113 -5.35 30.99 10.08
C ARG A 113 -5.27 32.33 10.81
N VAL A 114 -4.70 33.36 10.18
CA VAL A 114 -4.62 34.74 10.70
C VAL A 114 -5.79 35.63 10.23
N GLY A 115 -6.74 35.08 9.48
CA GLY A 115 -7.87 35.84 8.93
C GLY A 115 -7.52 36.71 7.73
N VAL A 116 -6.43 36.40 7.02
CA VAL A 116 -5.95 37.15 5.86
C VAL A 116 -5.93 36.22 4.65
N ASP A 117 -6.47 36.65 3.51
CA ASP A 117 -6.33 35.90 2.26
C ASP A 117 -5.08 36.35 1.50
N LEU A 118 -4.30 35.37 1.04
CA LEU A 118 -3.08 35.63 0.28
C LEU A 118 -3.44 36.11 -1.14
N PRO A 119 -2.86 37.24 -1.62
CA PRO A 119 -3.05 37.69 -3.00
C PRO A 119 -2.58 36.65 -4.02
N THR A 120 -3.22 36.59 -5.18
CA THR A 120 -2.77 35.73 -6.29
C THR A 120 -1.36 36.11 -6.71
N GLU A 121 -0.43 35.15 -6.68
CA GLU A 121 0.94 35.40 -7.06
C GLU A 121 1.04 35.79 -8.53
N PHE A 122 1.75 36.88 -8.82
CA PHE A 122 1.97 37.35 -10.18
C PHE A 122 2.97 36.42 -10.87
N LYS A 123 2.49 35.53 -11.73
CA LYS A 123 3.37 34.73 -12.60
C LYS A 123 4.05 35.67 -13.59
N LYS A 124 5.33 35.96 -13.38
CA LYS A 124 6.15 36.74 -14.30
C LYS A 124 6.36 35.93 -15.59
N GLY A 125 5.42 36.03 -16.55
CA GLY A 125 5.54 35.32 -17.83
C GLY A 125 4.34 35.23 -18.77
N GLU A 126 3.17 35.84 -18.48
CA GLU A 126 2.07 35.90 -19.45
C GLU A 126 1.80 37.37 -19.83
N GLN A 127 2.28 37.74 -21.03
CA GLN A 127 1.79 38.88 -21.81
C GLN A 127 0.78 38.36 -22.83
#